data_AF-A0A7S4F4D7-F1
#
_entry.id   AF-A0A7S4F4D7-F1
#
_cell.length_a   1.000
_cell.length_b   1.000
_cell.length_c   1.000
_cell.angle_alpha   90.00
_cell.angle_beta   90.00
_cell.angle_gamma   90.00
#
_symmetry.space_group_name_H-M   'P 1'
#
loop_
_entity.id
_entity.type
_entity.pdbx_description
1 polymer ?
#
loop_
_entity_poly.entity_id
_entity_poly.type
_entity_poly.pdbx_seq_one_letter_code
_entity_poly.pdbx_strand_id
1 'polypeptide(L)'
;SSLLCSEGLASGRSDAELVAAMAADGCADVSRDDMLQCTFELLQHLRAVRASVRSRTIPADLVAPSTIFVRHCMKVIFLLATLAYAVSALRSTQTRKEAAAAAVDFYNDFRRWMGTHVNEPIRGIAREFSHDYPPVIELEQVQATRQSLVRALTEFAAAVHKESEPAAREAAMAAAAAGSMNDVTSVFEDGVRAPISNMMRGELLRAMLLQVQQLKLLMEEQVAAIDRILARNDLSLQLMAIVPAAALAVALSYVVRRLWCLLRASPRGPIDDLRSELITIEGMLTRAAGRLPAGSHTLTQYEASPMDVAEAGDVVFRVQRLRSKGAHWLRGWLRNDVLHGLHELLDSGRLDATQRAQIASALLRRLGNVNALFHHW
;
A
#
# COMPACT_ATOMS: atom_id res chain seq x y z
N SER A 1 -19.37 71.29 26.07
CA SER A 1 -18.04 70.87 25.58
C SER A 1 -17.57 69.54 26.15
N SER A 2 -18.49 68.71 26.67
CA SER A 2 -18.21 67.49 27.43
C SER A 2 -18.53 66.19 26.66
N LEU A 3 -18.76 66.28 25.34
CA LEU A 3 -19.13 65.14 24.50
C LEU A 3 -18.11 64.79 23.39
N LEU A 4 -16.98 65.50 23.29
CA LEU A 4 -15.94 65.21 22.29
C LEU A 4 -14.72 64.45 22.84
N CYS A 5 -14.64 64.21 24.15
CA CYS A 5 -13.49 63.52 24.77
C CYS A 5 -13.60 61.99 24.80
N SER A 6 -14.75 61.40 24.45
CA SER A 6 -14.96 59.95 24.59
C SER A 6 -14.61 59.12 23.35
N GLU A 7 -14.43 59.75 22.17
CA GLU A 7 -14.16 59.01 20.91
C GLU A 7 -12.68 58.98 20.50
N GLY A 8 -11.78 59.66 21.22
CA GLY A 8 -10.37 59.76 20.85
C GLY A 8 -9.48 58.58 21.25
N LEU A 9 -9.93 57.68 22.12
CA LEU A 9 -9.08 56.64 22.72
C LEU A 9 -8.88 55.38 21.84
N ALA A 10 -9.41 55.36 20.61
CA ALA A 10 -9.32 54.21 19.71
C ALA A 10 -8.45 54.42 18.45
N SER A 11 -7.79 55.56 18.29
CA SER A 11 -6.93 55.83 17.13
C SER A 11 -5.53 56.20 17.59
N GLY A 12 -4.54 55.38 17.23
CA GLY A 12 -3.11 55.59 17.51
C GLY A 12 -2.55 56.80 16.77
N ARG A 13 -2.92 58.01 17.19
CA ARG A 13 -2.28 59.27 16.82
C ARG A 13 -1.25 59.63 17.88
N SER A 14 -0.04 59.95 17.42
CA SER A 14 1.11 60.27 18.25
C SER A 14 0.82 61.44 19.19
N ASP A 15 1.26 61.30 20.45
CA ASP A 15 1.13 62.27 21.55
C ASP A 15 1.57 63.72 21.20
N ALA A 16 2.34 63.90 20.13
CA ALA A 16 2.78 65.21 19.64
C ALA A 16 1.66 66.08 19.02
N GLU A 17 0.63 65.48 18.40
CA GLU A 17 -0.48 66.26 17.81
C GLU A 17 -1.49 66.76 18.86
N LEU A 18 -1.65 66.01 19.95
CA LEU A 18 -2.56 66.40 21.05
C LEU A 18 -2.01 67.62 21.82
N VAL A 19 -0.69 67.66 22.03
CA VAL A 19 0.00 68.78 22.71
C VAL A 19 -0.02 70.04 21.85
N ALA A 20 0.08 69.91 20.52
CA ALA A 20 -0.01 71.05 19.59
C ALA A 20 -1.43 71.64 19.52
N ALA A 21 -2.48 70.82 19.62
CA ALA A 21 -3.86 71.29 19.65
C ALA A 21 -4.22 72.00 20.97
N MET A 22 -3.65 71.57 22.10
CA MET A 22 -3.87 72.21 23.40
C MET A 22 -3.12 73.54 23.56
N ALA A 23 -2.04 73.78 22.81
CA ALA A 23 -1.30 75.04 22.84
C ALA A 23 -1.95 76.17 22.02
N ALA A 24 -2.95 75.86 21.18
CA ALA A 24 -3.59 76.83 20.29
C ALA A 24 -4.79 77.57 20.92
N ASP A 25 -5.41 77.03 21.98
CA ASP A 25 -6.44 77.73 22.75
C ASP A 25 -5.80 78.49 23.91
N GLY A 26 -5.57 79.79 23.68
CA GLY A 26 -4.97 80.70 24.63
C GLY A 26 -5.69 80.70 25.98
N CYS A 27 -4.97 80.30 27.03
CA CYS A 27 -5.26 80.66 28.40
C CYS A 27 -4.06 81.42 28.96
N ALA A 28 -4.10 82.73 28.74
CA ALA A 28 -3.39 83.69 29.57
C ALA A 28 -4.10 83.77 30.94
N ASP A 29 -3.31 83.89 32.00
CA ASP A 29 -3.70 84.06 33.42
C ASP A 29 -4.35 82.84 34.11
N VAL A 30 -3.53 81.84 34.42
CA VAL A 30 -3.85 80.87 35.49
C VAL A 30 -3.38 81.48 36.81
N SER A 31 -4.32 82.00 37.59
CA SER A 31 -4.06 82.57 38.92
C SER A 31 -3.43 81.52 39.83
N ARG A 32 -2.48 81.95 40.66
CA ARG A 32 -1.75 81.08 41.60
C ARG A 32 -2.70 80.32 42.53
N ASP A 33 -3.85 80.90 42.82
CA ASP A 33 -4.90 80.30 43.66
C ASP A 33 -5.62 79.15 42.93
N ASP A 34 -5.85 79.25 41.62
CA ASP A 34 -6.49 78.17 40.84
C ASP A 34 -5.57 76.95 40.70
N MET A 35 -4.25 77.18 40.57
CA MET A 35 -3.26 76.11 40.61
C MET A 35 -3.19 75.43 41.98
N LEU A 36 -3.26 76.21 43.06
CA LEU A 36 -3.29 75.68 44.42
C LEU A 36 -4.57 74.87 44.67
N GLN A 37 -5.70 75.32 44.13
CA GLN A 37 -6.98 74.62 44.26
C GLN A 37 -7.00 73.29 43.47
N CYS A 38 -6.48 73.30 42.23
CA CYS A 38 -6.31 72.08 41.44
C CYS A 38 -5.33 71.09 42.07
N THR A 39 -4.21 71.55 42.63
CA THR A 39 -3.25 70.66 43.30
C THR A 39 -3.81 70.07 44.58
N PHE A 40 -4.66 70.80 45.31
CA PHE A 40 -5.34 70.31 46.50
C PHE A 40 -6.39 69.24 46.15
N GLU A 41 -7.19 69.43 45.09
CA GLU A 41 -8.13 68.40 44.61
C GLU A 41 -7.40 67.15 44.12
N LEU A 42 -6.30 67.30 43.37
CA LEU A 42 -5.47 66.18 42.93
C LEU A 42 -4.88 65.42 44.12
N LEU A 43 -4.41 66.12 45.16
CA LEU A 43 -3.89 65.49 46.37
C LEU A 43 -4.98 64.77 47.17
N GLN A 44 -6.20 65.30 47.21
CA GLN A 44 -7.34 64.61 47.83
C GLN A 44 -7.71 63.34 47.06
N HIS A 45 -7.77 63.39 45.73
CA HIS A 45 -8.01 62.21 44.90
C HIS A 45 -6.91 61.15 45.05
N LEU A 46 -5.64 61.56 45.05
CA LEU A 46 -4.53 60.64 45.28
C LEU A 46 -4.53 60.04 46.70
N ARG A 47 -4.98 60.78 47.71
CA ARG A 47 -5.17 60.23 49.07
C ARG A 47 -6.32 59.24 49.13
N ALA A 48 -7.44 59.50 48.46
CA ALA A 48 -8.56 58.57 48.37
C ALA A 48 -8.16 57.26 47.64
N VAL A 49 -7.40 57.38 46.56
CA VAL A 49 -6.83 56.23 45.83
C VAL A 49 -5.80 55.48 46.67
N ARG A 50 -4.97 56.18 47.44
CA ARG A 50 -4.00 55.55 48.34
C ARG A 50 -4.70 54.82 49.50
N ALA A 51 -5.80 55.36 50.01
CA ALA A 51 -6.60 54.73 51.05
C ALA A 51 -7.28 53.45 50.53
N SER A 52 -7.81 53.46 49.31
CA SER A 52 -8.45 52.27 48.69
C SER A 52 -7.44 51.17 48.33
N VAL A 53 -6.22 51.53 47.91
CA VAL A 53 -5.13 50.56 47.69
C VAL A 53 -4.65 49.97 49.02
N ARG A 54 -4.61 50.78 50.10
CA ARG A 54 -4.14 50.33 51.43
C ARG A 54 -5.13 49.39 52.13
N SER A 55 -6.43 49.51 51.87
CA SER A 55 -7.45 48.62 52.44
C SER A 55 -7.61 47.31 51.66
N ARG A 56 -6.97 47.13 50.49
CA ARG A 56 -7.13 45.97 49.59
C ARG A 56 -8.60 45.63 49.26
N THR A 57 -9.50 46.59 49.39
CA THR A 57 -10.91 46.44 49.03
C THR A 57 -11.20 47.31 47.83
N ILE A 58 -11.46 46.68 46.70
CA ILE A 58 -11.83 47.36 45.45
C ILE A 58 -13.20 48.05 45.68
N PRO A 59 -13.33 49.37 45.43
CA PRO A 59 -14.61 50.07 45.60
C PRO A 59 -15.65 49.46 44.64
N ALA A 60 -16.87 49.23 45.15
CA ALA A 60 -17.93 48.51 44.45
C ALA A 60 -18.32 49.14 43.09
N ASP A 61 -18.05 50.43 42.90
CA ASP A 61 -18.47 51.19 41.72
C ASP A 61 -17.58 50.99 40.49
N LEU A 62 -16.40 50.37 40.62
CA LEU A 62 -15.51 50.02 39.48
C LEU A 62 -15.58 48.53 39.10
N VAL A 63 -16.39 47.73 39.79
CA VAL A 63 -16.64 46.34 39.41
C VAL A 63 -17.67 46.36 38.30
N ALA A 64 -17.22 46.30 37.04
CA ALA A 64 -18.12 46.00 35.91
C ALA A 64 -18.99 44.79 36.31
N PRO A 65 -20.32 44.84 36.13
CA PRO A 65 -21.20 43.80 36.62
C PRO A 65 -20.73 42.48 36.03
N SER A 66 -20.30 41.55 36.90
CA SER A 66 -19.81 40.26 36.47
C SER A 66 -20.98 39.50 35.85
N THR A 67 -21.16 39.66 34.55
CA THR A 67 -22.15 38.91 33.80
C THR A 67 -21.83 37.43 33.98
N ILE A 68 -22.86 36.62 34.20
CA ILE A 68 -22.76 35.16 34.40
C ILE A 68 -21.85 34.51 33.34
N PHE A 69 -21.80 35.13 32.15
CA PHE A 69 -20.95 34.81 31.02
C PHE A 69 -19.44 34.78 31.35
N VAL A 70 -18.85 35.81 32.00
CA VAL A 70 -17.40 35.84 32.31
C VAL A 70 -17.03 34.75 33.32
N ARG A 71 -17.93 34.45 34.27
CA ARG A 71 -17.71 33.44 35.31
C ARG A 71 -17.83 32.00 34.80
N HIS A 72 -18.61 31.79 33.74
CA HIS A 72 -18.84 30.46 33.16
C HIS A 72 -18.12 30.23 31.82
N CYS A 73 -17.53 31.27 31.22
CA CYS A 73 -16.86 31.17 29.91
C CYS A 73 -15.80 30.06 29.86
N MET A 74 -14.93 29.96 30.88
CA MET A 74 -13.94 28.87 30.97
C MET A 74 -14.58 27.47 31.06
N LYS A 75 -15.71 27.35 31.78
CA LYS A 75 -16.45 26.08 31.90
C LYS A 75 -17.14 25.71 30.58
N VAL A 76 -17.70 26.70 29.88
CA VAL A 76 -18.36 26.51 28.57
C VAL A 76 -17.34 26.11 27.50
N ILE A 77 -16.17 26.75 27.45
CA ILE A 77 -15.08 26.39 26.53
C ILE A 77 -14.58 24.97 26.83
N PHE A 78 -14.38 24.63 28.10
CA PHE A 78 -13.96 23.28 28.48
C PHE A 78 -15.00 22.23 28.09
N LEU A 79 -16.30 22.50 28.29
CA LEU A 79 -17.37 21.58 27.93
C LEU A 79 -17.51 21.42 26.41
N LEU A 80 -17.34 22.50 25.62
CA LEU A 80 -17.29 22.42 24.16
C LEU A 80 -16.07 21.65 23.66
N ALA A 81 -14.91 21.82 24.29
CA ALA A 81 -13.69 21.10 23.94
C ALA A 81 -13.81 19.60 24.25
N THR A 82 -14.38 19.22 25.41
CA THR A 82 -14.61 17.81 25.75
C THR A 82 -15.68 17.18 24.86
N LEU A 83 -16.74 17.92 24.52
CA LEU A 83 -17.75 17.46 23.56
C LEU A 83 -17.16 17.27 22.16
N ALA A 84 -16.36 18.23 21.67
CA ALA A 84 -15.67 18.11 20.39
C ALA A 84 -14.69 16.92 20.38
N TYR A 85 -13.96 16.71 21.47
CA TYR A 85 -13.08 15.55 21.64
C TYR A 85 -13.87 14.24 21.65
N ALA A 86 -15.00 14.18 22.37
CA ALA A 86 -15.87 13.00 22.39
C ALA A 86 -16.43 12.69 21.00
N VAL A 87 -16.94 13.69 20.27
CA VAL A 87 -17.43 13.53 18.89
C VAL A 87 -16.30 13.06 17.96
N SER A 88 -15.09 13.62 18.10
CA SER A 88 -13.91 13.19 17.34
C SER A 88 -13.51 11.75 17.65
N ALA A 89 -13.52 11.37 18.94
CA ALA A 89 -13.23 10.01 19.39
C ALA A 89 -14.27 9.01 18.84
N LEU A 90 -15.56 9.32 18.94
CA LEU A 90 -16.62 8.48 18.36
C LEU A 90 -16.44 8.34 16.84
N ARG A 91 -16.22 9.44 16.11
CA ARG A 91 -15.93 9.37 14.66
C ARG A 91 -14.72 8.50 14.38
N SER A 92 -13.61 8.66 15.11
CA SER A 92 -12.42 7.83 14.93
C SER A 92 -12.67 6.35 15.14
N THR A 93 -13.50 5.98 16.13
CA THR A 93 -13.87 4.58 16.37
C THR A 93 -14.80 4.05 15.30
N GLN A 94 -15.70 4.88 14.79
CA GLN A 94 -16.62 4.54 13.71
C GLN A 94 -15.85 4.32 12.40
N THR A 95 -14.94 5.22 12.03
CA THR A 95 -14.10 5.08 10.84
C THR A 95 -13.19 3.86 10.91
N ARG A 96 -12.69 3.49 12.11
CA ARG A 96 -11.91 2.25 12.31
C ARG A 96 -12.75 1.00 12.11
N LYS A 97 -13.99 0.98 12.60
CA LYS A 97 -14.92 -0.14 12.41
C LYS A 97 -15.34 -0.29 10.96
N GLU A 98 -15.65 0.82 10.29
CA GLU A 98 -15.99 0.86 8.87
C GLU A 98 -14.80 0.41 8.00
N ALA A 99 -13.59 0.84 8.32
CA ALA A 99 -12.38 0.39 7.63
C ALA A 99 -12.08 -1.10 7.87
N ALA A 100 -12.29 -1.60 9.08
CA ALA A 100 -12.12 -3.02 9.40
C ALA A 100 -13.16 -3.89 8.68
N ALA A 101 -14.43 -3.47 8.67
CA ALA A 101 -15.48 -4.15 7.92
C ALA A 101 -15.19 -4.15 6.41
N ALA A 102 -14.84 -2.99 5.84
CA ALA A 102 -14.49 -2.88 4.43
C ALA A 102 -13.27 -3.74 4.05
N ALA A 103 -12.28 -3.90 4.95
CA ALA A 103 -11.14 -4.79 4.72
C ALA A 103 -11.54 -6.27 4.73
N VAL A 104 -12.45 -6.66 5.63
CA VAL A 104 -13.00 -8.04 5.68
C VAL A 104 -13.85 -8.32 4.44
N ASP A 105 -14.70 -7.38 4.05
CA ASP A 105 -15.54 -7.48 2.85
C ASP A 105 -14.68 -7.59 1.59
N PHE A 106 -13.67 -6.72 1.45
CA PHE A 106 -12.70 -6.79 0.35
C PHE A 106 -11.96 -8.13 0.31
N TYR A 107 -11.55 -8.67 1.45
CA TYR A 107 -10.90 -9.99 1.51
C TYR A 107 -11.84 -11.10 1.06
N ASN A 108 -13.10 -11.07 1.50
CA ASN A 108 -14.11 -12.07 1.12
C ASN A 108 -14.42 -11.98 -0.38
N ASP A 109 -14.56 -10.76 -0.92
CA ASP A 109 -14.79 -10.52 -2.34
C ASP A 109 -13.60 -10.95 -3.19
N PHE A 110 -12.38 -10.63 -2.78
CA PHE A 110 -11.17 -11.10 -3.45
C PHE A 110 -11.05 -12.62 -3.42
N ARG A 111 -11.34 -13.25 -2.27
CA ARG A 111 -11.35 -14.71 -2.14
C ARG A 111 -12.41 -15.35 -3.04
N ARG A 112 -13.59 -14.76 -3.14
CA ARG A 112 -14.67 -15.21 -4.04
C ARG A 112 -14.25 -15.06 -5.49
N TRP A 113 -13.71 -13.91 -5.87
CA TRP A 113 -13.20 -13.63 -7.21
C TRP A 113 -12.07 -14.61 -7.60
N MET A 114 -11.12 -14.88 -6.70
CA MET A 114 -10.08 -15.90 -6.91
C MET A 114 -10.69 -17.30 -7.07
N GLY A 115 -11.71 -17.64 -6.27
CA GLY A 115 -12.44 -18.89 -6.39
C GLY A 115 -13.09 -19.08 -7.76
N THR A 116 -13.80 -18.06 -8.23
CA THR A 116 -14.52 -18.11 -9.51
C THR A 116 -13.59 -17.98 -10.72
N HIS A 117 -12.66 -17.02 -10.73
CA HIS A 117 -11.87 -16.72 -11.92
C HIS A 117 -10.53 -17.45 -12.01
N VAL A 118 -10.02 -18.02 -10.91
CA VAL A 118 -8.73 -18.74 -10.92
C VAL A 118 -8.94 -20.22 -10.63
N ASN A 119 -9.71 -20.57 -9.60
CA ASN A 119 -9.89 -21.97 -9.23
C ASN A 119 -10.87 -22.72 -10.17
N GLU A 120 -11.95 -22.10 -10.66
CA GLU A 120 -12.82 -22.78 -11.65
C GLU A 120 -12.07 -23.12 -12.94
N PRO A 121 -11.30 -22.19 -13.56
CA PRO A 121 -10.56 -22.52 -14.77
C PRO A 121 -9.43 -23.52 -14.52
N ILE A 122 -8.70 -23.43 -13.40
CA ILE A 122 -7.67 -24.43 -13.05
C ILE A 122 -8.30 -25.81 -12.85
N ARG A 123 -9.48 -25.90 -12.24
CA ARG A 123 -10.24 -27.16 -12.14
C ARG A 123 -10.83 -27.61 -13.48
N GLY A 124 -11.08 -26.69 -14.40
CA GLY A 124 -11.41 -26.97 -15.80
C GLY A 124 -10.25 -27.69 -16.45
N ILE A 125 -9.08 -27.06 -16.47
CA ILE A 125 -7.83 -27.64 -17.00
C ILE A 125 -7.49 -28.97 -16.31
N ALA A 126 -7.58 -29.05 -14.98
CA ALA A 126 -7.28 -30.29 -14.27
C ALA A 126 -8.28 -31.42 -14.59
N ARG A 127 -9.56 -31.09 -14.84
CA ARG A 127 -10.53 -32.06 -15.36
C ARG A 127 -10.23 -32.44 -16.80
N GLU A 128 -9.86 -31.48 -17.65
CA GLU A 128 -9.45 -31.71 -19.05
C GLU A 128 -8.26 -32.68 -19.14
N PHE A 129 -7.27 -32.54 -18.25
CA PHE A 129 -6.14 -33.47 -18.16
C PHE A 129 -6.48 -34.82 -17.52
N SER A 130 -7.53 -34.87 -16.70
CA SER A 130 -7.92 -36.08 -15.96
C SER A 130 -9.01 -36.90 -16.65
N HIS A 131 -9.84 -36.27 -17.49
CA HIS A 131 -10.77 -36.92 -18.40
C HIS A 131 -10.20 -36.77 -19.80
N ASP A 132 -9.62 -37.85 -20.33
CA ASP A 132 -9.67 -38.04 -21.77
C ASP A 132 -11.14 -37.91 -22.17
N TYR A 133 -11.49 -36.88 -22.94
CA TYR A 133 -12.86 -36.69 -23.40
C TYR A 133 -13.33 -38.01 -24.01
N PRO A 134 -14.47 -38.58 -23.58
CA PRO A 134 -15.02 -39.72 -24.27
C PRO A 134 -15.27 -39.26 -25.71
N PRO A 135 -14.55 -39.81 -26.71
CA PRO A 135 -14.71 -39.36 -28.07
C PRO A 135 -16.17 -39.60 -28.48
N VAL A 136 -16.76 -38.68 -29.24
CA VAL A 136 -18.15 -38.83 -29.72
C VAL A 136 -18.28 -40.12 -30.55
N ILE A 137 -17.18 -40.51 -31.18
CA ILE A 137 -17.03 -41.78 -31.90
C ILE A 137 -15.79 -42.49 -31.36
N GLU A 138 -16.00 -43.64 -30.72
CA GLU A 138 -14.91 -44.46 -30.22
C GLU A 138 -14.05 -44.98 -31.36
N LEU A 139 -12.73 -45.02 -31.15
CA LEU A 139 -11.78 -45.57 -32.11
C LEU A 139 -12.14 -47.02 -32.48
N GLU A 140 -12.73 -47.78 -31.55
CA GLU A 140 -13.25 -49.12 -31.75
C GLU A 140 -14.44 -49.14 -32.73
N GLN A 141 -15.34 -48.16 -32.67
CA GLN A 141 -16.46 -48.04 -33.60
C GLN A 141 -15.97 -47.76 -35.02
N VAL A 142 -15.01 -46.84 -35.20
CA VAL A 142 -14.39 -46.58 -36.51
C VAL A 142 -13.72 -47.84 -37.06
N GLN A 143 -13.02 -48.59 -36.19
CA GLN A 143 -12.39 -49.86 -36.55
C GLN A 143 -13.42 -50.93 -36.93
N ALA A 144 -14.52 -51.04 -36.19
CA ALA A 144 -15.61 -51.98 -36.49
C ALA A 144 -16.27 -51.66 -37.82
N THR A 145 -16.56 -50.38 -38.10
CA THR A 145 -17.10 -49.93 -39.41
C THR A 145 -16.12 -50.24 -40.53
N ARG A 146 -14.82 -50.00 -40.33
CA ARG A 146 -13.76 -50.34 -41.31
C ARG A 146 -13.70 -51.85 -41.58
N GLN A 147 -13.74 -52.68 -40.55
CA GLN A 147 -13.73 -54.13 -40.70
C GLN A 147 -14.99 -54.63 -41.43
N SER A 148 -16.15 -54.05 -41.14
CA SER A 148 -17.40 -54.36 -41.84
C SER A 148 -17.32 -54.02 -43.33
N LEU A 149 -16.73 -52.87 -43.67
CA LEU A 149 -16.53 -52.46 -45.06
C LEU A 149 -15.57 -53.42 -45.80
N VAL A 150 -14.45 -53.80 -45.18
CA VAL A 150 -13.50 -54.74 -45.81
C VAL A 150 -14.16 -56.09 -46.09
N ARG A 151 -14.99 -56.59 -45.17
CA ARG A 151 -15.78 -57.81 -45.41
C ARG A 151 -16.73 -57.63 -46.60
N ALA A 152 -17.51 -56.55 -46.62
CA ALA A 152 -18.43 -56.26 -47.72
C ALA A 152 -17.71 -56.09 -49.07
N LEU A 153 -16.51 -55.49 -49.07
CA LEU A 153 -15.64 -55.35 -50.24
C LEU A 153 -15.17 -56.70 -50.77
N THR A 154 -14.70 -57.58 -49.88
CA THR A 154 -14.26 -58.92 -50.29
C THR A 154 -15.41 -59.76 -50.85
N GLU A 155 -16.61 -59.66 -50.27
CA GLU A 155 -17.81 -60.31 -50.77
C GLU A 155 -18.25 -59.75 -52.14
N PHE A 156 -18.14 -58.43 -52.32
CA PHE A 156 -18.46 -57.77 -53.59
C PHE A 156 -17.48 -58.18 -54.70
N ALA A 157 -16.17 -58.13 -54.45
CA ALA A 157 -15.14 -58.55 -55.40
C ALA A 157 -15.31 -60.05 -55.77
N ALA A 158 -15.64 -60.89 -54.79
CA ALA A 158 -15.94 -62.30 -55.02
C ALA A 158 -17.14 -62.51 -55.95
N ALA A 159 -18.15 -61.65 -55.89
CA ALA A 159 -19.37 -61.75 -56.68
C ALA A 159 -19.18 -61.25 -58.12
N VAL A 160 -18.43 -60.16 -58.32
CA VAL A 160 -18.15 -59.56 -59.64
C VAL A 160 -17.23 -60.47 -60.46
N HIS A 161 -16.18 -61.04 -59.85
CA HIS A 161 -15.20 -61.90 -60.53
C HIS A 161 -15.56 -63.40 -60.48
N LYS A 162 -16.85 -63.75 -60.35
CA LYS A 162 -17.28 -65.16 -60.26
C LYS A 162 -16.93 -65.99 -61.49
N GLU A 163 -16.99 -65.37 -62.67
CA GLU A 163 -16.79 -66.02 -63.98
C GLU A 163 -15.41 -65.70 -64.59
N SER A 164 -14.59 -64.92 -63.90
CA SER A 164 -13.26 -64.50 -64.34
C SER A 164 -12.19 -65.57 -64.04
N GLU A 165 -11.02 -65.46 -64.69
CA GLU A 165 -9.90 -66.37 -64.43
C GLU A 165 -9.48 -66.40 -62.95
N PRO A 166 -9.04 -67.58 -62.43
CA PRO A 166 -8.74 -67.75 -61.01
C PRO A 166 -7.66 -66.78 -60.50
N ALA A 167 -6.66 -66.46 -61.32
CA ALA A 167 -5.61 -65.51 -60.96
C ALA A 167 -6.12 -64.06 -60.83
N ALA A 168 -7.02 -63.63 -61.72
CA ALA A 168 -7.62 -62.30 -61.66
C ALA A 168 -8.55 -62.14 -60.46
N ARG A 169 -9.31 -63.19 -60.14
CA ARG A 169 -10.19 -63.24 -58.98
C ARG A 169 -9.42 -63.16 -57.66
N GLU A 170 -8.31 -63.88 -57.54
CA GLU A 170 -7.47 -63.85 -56.34
C GLU A 170 -6.80 -62.48 -56.14
N ALA A 171 -6.34 -61.85 -57.24
CA ALA A 171 -5.80 -60.49 -57.21
C ALA A 171 -6.86 -59.45 -56.79
N ALA A 172 -8.09 -59.57 -57.29
CA ALA A 172 -9.20 -58.69 -56.92
C ALA A 172 -9.61 -58.84 -55.44
N MET A 173 -9.65 -60.08 -54.93
CA MET A 173 -9.90 -60.35 -53.51
C MET A 173 -8.79 -59.80 -52.61
N ALA A 174 -7.52 -59.95 -53.01
CA ALA A 174 -6.40 -59.38 -52.27
C ALA A 174 -6.43 -57.85 -52.25
N ALA A 175 -6.81 -57.22 -53.36
CA ALA A 175 -7.00 -55.78 -53.44
C ALA A 175 -8.17 -55.31 -52.56
N ALA A 176 -9.29 -56.03 -52.56
CA ALA A 176 -10.46 -55.75 -51.71
C ALA A 176 -10.13 -55.92 -50.20
N ALA A 177 -9.35 -56.94 -49.84
CA ALA A 177 -8.86 -57.15 -48.47
C ALA A 177 -7.92 -56.03 -48.00
N ALA A 178 -7.17 -55.41 -48.93
CA ALA A 178 -6.38 -54.22 -48.67
C ALA A 178 -7.22 -52.92 -48.58
N GLY A 179 -8.54 -52.99 -48.81
CA GLY A 179 -9.45 -51.84 -48.78
C GLY A 179 -9.54 -51.07 -50.10
N SER A 180 -9.13 -51.66 -51.23
CA SER A 180 -9.27 -51.04 -52.55
C SER A 180 -10.74 -50.99 -52.99
N MET A 181 -11.23 -49.80 -53.34
CA MET A 181 -12.60 -49.56 -53.80
C MET A 181 -12.74 -49.66 -55.33
N ASN A 182 -11.66 -49.98 -56.05
CA ASN A 182 -11.57 -49.83 -57.51
C ASN A 182 -12.66 -50.61 -58.26
N ASP A 183 -12.93 -51.85 -57.84
CA ASP A 183 -13.96 -52.70 -58.45
C ASP A 183 -15.38 -52.20 -58.17
N VAL A 184 -15.59 -51.54 -57.04
CA VAL A 184 -16.88 -50.95 -56.68
C VAL A 184 -17.12 -49.68 -57.49
N THR A 185 -16.07 -48.87 -57.67
CA THR A 185 -16.12 -47.65 -58.47
C THR A 185 -16.37 -47.96 -59.94
N SER A 186 -15.72 -48.97 -60.52
CA SER A 186 -15.96 -49.35 -61.93
C SER A 186 -17.40 -49.83 -62.16
N VAL A 187 -17.91 -50.71 -61.30
CA VAL A 187 -19.29 -51.21 -61.38
C VAL A 187 -20.32 -50.11 -61.11
N PHE A 188 -20.00 -49.16 -60.23
CA PHE A 188 -20.84 -47.98 -60.01
C PHE A 188 -20.87 -47.08 -61.26
N GLU A 189 -19.72 -46.77 -61.86
CA GLU A 189 -19.62 -45.93 -63.06
C GLU A 189 -20.36 -46.56 -64.26
N ASP A 190 -20.18 -47.85 -64.49
CA ASP A 190 -20.88 -48.59 -65.54
C ASP A 190 -22.38 -48.71 -65.24
N GLY A 191 -22.72 -48.88 -63.96
CA GLY A 191 -24.08 -48.88 -63.43
C GLY A 191 -24.81 -47.57 -63.71
N VAL A 192 -24.17 -46.43 -63.45
CA VAL A 192 -24.73 -45.08 -63.63
C VAL A 192 -24.91 -44.72 -65.10
N ARG A 193 -24.07 -45.23 -66.00
CA ARG A 193 -24.23 -45.04 -67.45
C ARG A 193 -25.51 -45.67 -68.01
N ALA A 194 -25.97 -46.78 -67.43
CA ALA A 194 -27.19 -47.49 -67.83
C ALA A 194 -28.05 -47.90 -66.60
N PRO A 195 -28.72 -46.92 -65.95
CA PRO A 195 -29.26 -47.11 -64.61
C PRO A 195 -30.39 -48.13 -64.53
N ILE A 196 -31.25 -48.21 -65.55
CA ILE A 196 -32.45 -49.09 -65.51
C ILE A 196 -32.06 -50.57 -65.67
N SER A 197 -31.16 -50.90 -66.61
CA SER A 197 -30.76 -52.30 -66.84
C SER A 197 -29.88 -52.85 -65.72
N ASN A 198 -28.99 -52.02 -65.16
CA ASN A 198 -28.04 -52.43 -64.13
C ASN A 198 -28.66 -52.50 -62.74
N MET A 199 -29.71 -51.71 -62.47
CA MET A 199 -30.49 -51.84 -61.22
C MET A 199 -31.30 -53.14 -61.18
N MET A 200 -31.82 -53.60 -62.32
CA MET A 200 -32.50 -54.92 -62.41
C MET A 200 -31.55 -56.10 -62.18
N ARG A 201 -30.26 -55.96 -62.49
CA ARG A 201 -29.22 -56.98 -62.19
C ARG A 201 -28.74 -56.93 -60.74
N GLY A 202 -29.03 -55.85 -60.01
CA GLY A 202 -28.72 -55.69 -58.59
C GLY A 202 -27.27 -55.30 -58.27
N GLU A 203 -26.38 -55.25 -59.26
CA GLU A 203 -24.96 -54.89 -59.09
C GLU A 203 -24.78 -53.41 -58.75
N LEU A 204 -25.54 -52.52 -59.42
CA LEU A 204 -25.54 -51.09 -59.13
C LEU A 204 -26.03 -50.79 -57.71
N LEU A 205 -27.07 -51.47 -57.24
CA LEU A 205 -27.61 -51.27 -55.90
C LEU A 205 -26.61 -51.69 -54.81
N ARG A 206 -25.88 -52.79 -55.03
CA ARG A 206 -24.80 -53.24 -54.13
C ARG A 206 -23.62 -52.27 -54.11
N ALA A 207 -23.19 -51.79 -55.27
CA ALA A 207 -22.11 -50.81 -55.37
C ALA A 207 -22.47 -49.49 -54.66
N MET A 208 -23.70 -49.02 -54.84
CA MET A 208 -24.22 -47.83 -54.16
C MET A 208 -24.29 -48.00 -52.63
N LEU A 209 -24.73 -49.16 -52.13
CA LEU A 209 -24.74 -49.47 -50.69
C LEU A 209 -23.33 -49.47 -50.10
N LEU A 210 -22.35 -50.04 -50.82
CA LEU A 210 -20.95 -50.01 -50.39
C LEU A 210 -20.41 -48.57 -50.32
N GLN A 211 -20.79 -47.73 -51.27
CA GLN A 211 -20.37 -46.33 -51.31
C GLN A 211 -20.97 -45.50 -50.16
N VAL A 212 -22.21 -45.82 -49.75
CA VAL A 212 -22.83 -45.25 -48.55
C VAL A 212 -22.11 -45.71 -47.29
N GLN A 213 -21.67 -46.98 -47.21
CA GLN A 213 -20.86 -47.47 -46.08
C GLN A 213 -19.49 -46.80 -46.02
N GLN A 214 -18.85 -46.56 -47.18
CA GLN A 214 -17.60 -45.79 -47.26
C GLN A 214 -17.81 -44.35 -46.79
N LEU A 215 -18.90 -43.70 -47.20
CA LEU A 215 -19.23 -42.34 -46.74
C LEU A 215 -19.43 -42.29 -45.22
N LYS A 216 -20.09 -43.30 -44.65
CA LYS A 216 -20.24 -43.45 -43.20
C LYS A 216 -18.88 -43.55 -42.50
N LEU A 217 -17.98 -44.40 -42.99
CA LEU A 217 -16.64 -44.55 -42.42
C LEU A 217 -15.84 -43.23 -42.47
N LEU A 218 -15.89 -42.51 -43.59
CA LEU A 218 -15.23 -41.22 -43.75
C LEU A 218 -15.76 -40.16 -42.78
N MET A 219 -17.09 -40.13 -42.59
CA MET A 219 -17.71 -39.24 -41.62
C MET A 219 -17.27 -39.59 -40.18
N GLU A 220 -17.26 -40.88 -39.82
CA GLU A 220 -16.84 -41.33 -38.50
C GLU A 220 -15.37 -40.95 -38.21
N GLU A 221 -14.48 -41.12 -39.19
CA GLU A 221 -13.07 -40.72 -39.06
C GLU A 221 -12.90 -39.19 -38.97
N GLN A 222 -13.67 -38.41 -39.74
CA GLN A 222 -13.64 -36.95 -39.69
C GLN A 222 -14.17 -36.40 -38.37
N VAL A 223 -15.26 -36.95 -37.85
CA VAL A 223 -15.82 -36.54 -36.54
C VAL A 223 -14.82 -36.89 -35.43
N ALA A 224 -14.19 -38.07 -35.48
CA ALA A 224 -13.13 -38.43 -34.55
C ALA A 224 -11.90 -37.51 -34.65
N ALA A 225 -11.58 -37.00 -35.85
CA ALA A 225 -10.51 -36.01 -36.03
C ALA A 225 -10.91 -34.63 -35.49
N ILE A 226 -12.16 -34.21 -35.66
CA ILE A 226 -12.71 -32.96 -35.13
C ILE A 226 -12.66 -32.96 -33.61
N ASP A 227 -13.02 -34.06 -32.96
CA ASP A 227 -12.93 -34.19 -31.49
C ASP A 227 -11.51 -33.89 -30.99
N ARG A 228 -10.49 -34.39 -31.70
CA ARG A 228 -9.08 -34.12 -31.38
C ARG A 228 -8.69 -32.64 -31.58
N ILE A 229 -9.31 -31.95 -32.53
CA ILE A 229 -9.07 -30.51 -32.78
C ILE A 229 -9.76 -29.66 -31.71
N LEU A 230 -11.00 -29.99 -31.37
CA LEU A 230 -11.76 -29.30 -30.32
C LEU A 230 -11.08 -29.44 -28.96
N ALA A 231 -10.63 -30.65 -28.60
CA ALA A 231 -9.88 -30.89 -27.37
C ALA A 231 -8.59 -30.04 -27.27
N ARG A 232 -7.89 -29.80 -28.39
CA ARG A 232 -6.70 -28.94 -28.40
C ARG A 232 -7.03 -27.45 -28.25
N ASN A 233 -8.19 -27.03 -28.72
CA ASN A 233 -8.59 -25.62 -28.70
C ASN A 233 -9.19 -25.19 -27.35
N ASP A 234 -9.90 -26.09 -26.67
CA ASP A 234 -10.51 -25.75 -25.37
C ASP A 234 -9.44 -25.38 -24.33
N LEU A 235 -8.33 -26.13 -24.29
CA LEU A 235 -7.18 -25.82 -23.43
C LEU A 235 -6.59 -24.42 -23.70
N SER A 236 -6.45 -24.05 -24.97
CA SER A 236 -5.92 -22.73 -25.36
C SER A 236 -6.85 -21.59 -24.93
N LEU A 237 -8.16 -21.77 -25.12
CA LEU A 237 -9.20 -20.82 -24.70
C LEU A 237 -9.26 -20.65 -23.18
N GLN A 238 -9.18 -21.75 -22.42
CA GLN A 238 -9.13 -21.71 -20.96
C GLN A 238 -7.86 -21.01 -20.46
N LEU A 239 -6.70 -21.28 -21.06
CA LEU A 239 -5.44 -20.61 -20.70
C LEU A 239 -5.49 -19.09 -20.99
N MET A 240 -6.07 -18.70 -22.11
CA MET A 240 -6.23 -17.29 -22.48
C MET A 240 -7.13 -16.52 -21.49
N ALA A 241 -8.09 -17.19 -20.85
CA ALA A 241 -8.92 -16.61 -19.81
C ALA A 241 -8.21 -16.50 -18.45
N ILE A 242 -7.29 -17.41 -18.12
CA ILE A 242 -6.55 -17.41 -16.84
C ILE A 242 -5.48 -16.32 -16.79
N VAL A 243 -4.80 -16.05 -17.90
CA VAL A 243 -3.71 -15.06 -17.96
C VAL A 243 -4.12 -13.68 -17.41
N PRO A 244 -5.22 -13.04 -17.88
CA PRO A 244 -5.62 -11.74 -17.36
C PRO A 244 -6.05 -11.80 -15.89
N ALA A 245 -6.68 -12.90 -15.43
CA ALA A 245 -7.03 -13.09 -14.03
C ALA A 245 -5.75 -13.20 -13.16
N ALA A 246 -4.79 -14.01 -13.55
CA ALA A 246 -3.51 -14.13 -12.83
C ALA A 246 -2.76 -12.78 -12.79
N ALA A 247 -2.75 -12.03 -13.90
CA ALA A 247 -2.14 -10.71 -13.96
C ALA A 247 -2.80 -9.72 -12.98
N LEU A 248 -4.13 -9.69 -12.91
CA LEU A 248 -4.87 -8.84 -11.99
C LEU A 248 -4.59 -9.22 -10.52
N ALA A 249 -4.52 -10.52 -10.21
CA ALA A 249 -4.20 -11.01 -8.87
C ALA A 249 -2.79 -10.58 -8.40
N VAL A 250 -1.79 -10.64 -9.30
CA VAL A 250 -0.42 -10.17 -9.03
C VAL A 250 -0.39 -8.65 -8.87
N ALA A 251 -1.09 -7.91 -9.73
CA ALA A 251 -1.17 -6.45 -9.62
C ALA A 251 -1.82 -6.01 -8.30
N LEU A 252 -2.93 -6.63 -7.91
CA LEU A 252 -3.63 -6.30 -6.68
C LEU A 252 -2.79 -6.64 -5.44
N SER A 253 -2.16 -7.82 -5.41
CA SER A 253 -1.27 -8.21 -4.32
C SER A 253 -0.04 -7.29 -4.22
N TYR A 254 0.50 -6.81 -5.35
CA TYR A 254 1.56 -5.81 -5.36
C TYR A 254 1.10 -4.48 -4.76
N VAL A 255 -0.08 -3.98 -5.14
CA VAL A 255 -0.65 -2.73 -4.60
C VAL A 255 -0.93 -2.85 -3.11
N VAL A 256 -1.57 -3.95 -2.67
CA VAL A 256 -1.84 -4.22 -1.26
C VAL A 256 -0.54 -4.30 -0.48
N ARG A 257 0.49 -5.01 -0.97
CA ARG A 257 1.80 -5.10 -0.31
C ARG A 257 2.47 -3.74 -0.21
N ARG A 258 2.45 -2.94 -1.29
CA ARG A 258 3.03 -1.59 -1.31
C ARG A 258 2.30 -0.67 -0.35
N LEU A 259 0.97 -0.71 -0.35
CA LEU A 259 0.13 0.07 0.55
C LEU A 259 0.37 -0.36 2.00
N TRP A 260 0.46 -1.67 2.28
CA TRP A 260 0.80 -2.19 3.60
C TRP A 260 2.18 -1.74 4.05
N CYS A 261 3.19 -1.73 3.17
CA CYS A 261 4.51 -1.19 3.48
C CYS A 261 4.47 0.32 3.76
N LEU A 262 3.63 1.09 3.06
CA LEU A 262 3.46 2.53 3.29
C LEU A 262 2.70 2.82 4.60
N LEU A 263 1.65 2.07 4.91
CA LEU A 263 0.89 2.20 6.16
C LEU A 263 1.68 1.69 7.37
N ARG A 264 2.52 0.66 7.18
CA ARG A 264 3.38 0.09 8.21
C ARG A 264 4.75 0.75 8.28
N ALA A 265 5.05 1.69 7.38
CA ALA A 265 6.13 2.64 7.55
C ALA A 265 5.75 3.55 8.72
N SER A 266 5.97 3.04 9.93
CA SER A 266 5.94 3.80 11.15
C SER A 266 6.78 5.06 10.92
N PRO A 267 6.29 6.27 11.27
CA PRO A 267 7.12 7.46 11.20
C PRO A 267 8.43 7.14 11.92
N ARG A 268 9.57 7.33 11.23
CA ARG A 268 10.93 7.05 11.72
C ARG A 268 10.96 7.23 13.23
N GLY A 269 11.21 6.15 13.96
CA GLY A 269 10.99 6.15 15.40
C GLY A 269 11.83 7.25 16.04
N PRO A 270 11.41 7.83 17.18
CA PRO A 270 12.23 8.81 17.92
C PRO A 270 13.64 8.28 18.25
N ILE A 271 13.81 6.95 18.25
CA ILE A 271 15.10 6.26 18.44
C ILE A 271 16.00 6.35 17.19
N ASP A 272 15.42 6.32 15.97
CA ASP A 272 16.18 6.48 14.73
C ASP A 272 16.74 7.90 14.58
N ASP A 273 15.97 8.91 15.03
CA ASP A 273 16.43 10.31 15.12
C ASP A 273 17.54 10.48 16.17
N LEU A 274 17.45 9.75 17.29
CA LEU A 274 18.50 9.74 18.32
C LEU A 274 19.80 9.11 17.78
N ARG A 275 19.66 8.02 17.01
CA ARG A 275 20.78 7.28 16.42
C ARG A 275 21.49 8.10 15.36
N SER A 276 20.77 8.79 14.48
CA SER A 276 21.38 9.62 13.42
C SER A 276 22.19 10.79 13.97
N GLU A 277 21.68 11.47 15.01
CA GLU A 277 22.40 12.55 15.69
C GLU A 277 23.64 12.02 16.42
N LEU A 278 23.58 10.84 17.03
CA LEU A 278 24.73 10.22 17.71
C LEU A 278 25.81 9.73 16.72
N ILE A 279 25.44 9.23 15.54
CA ILE A 279 26.39 8.93 14.44
C ILE A 279 27.08 10.22 13.98
N THR A 280 26.35 11.33 13.91
CA THR A 280 26.92 12.63 13.53
C THR A 280 27.95 13.11 14.56
N ILE A 281 27.65 12.95 15.85
CA ILE A 281 28.58 13.25 16.96
C ILE A 281 29.82 12.35 16.90
N GLU A 282 29.65 11.04 16.72
CA GLU A 282 30.77 10.11 16.57
C GLU A 282 31.66 10.47 15.36
N GLY A 283 31.06 10.86 14.24
CA GLY A 283 31.78 11.29 13.04
C GLY A 283 32.53 12.61 13.21
N MET A 284 32.05 13.53 14.04
CA MET A 284 32.78 14.76 14.41
C MET A 284 33.96 14.42 15.33
N LEU A 285 33.73 13.60 16.35
CA LEU A 285 34.77 13.18 17.30
C LEU A 285 35.86 12.33 16.64
N THR A 286 35.50 11.43 15.73
CA THR A 286 36.46 10.58 15.01
C THR A 286 37.31 11.41 14.05
N ARG A 287 36.73 12.43 13.41
CA ARG A 287 37.49 13.39 12.58
C ARG A 287 38.45 14.24 13.42
N ALA A 288 38.03 14.68 14.61
CA ALA A 288 38.90 15.39 15.53
C ALA A 288 40.04 14.49 16.07
N ALA A 289 39.74 13.22 16.37
CA ALA A 289 40.70 12.23 16.83
C ALA A 289 41.75 11.88 15.76
N GLY A 290 41.37 11.81 14.48
CA GLY A 290 42.28 11.54 13.37
C GLY A 290 43.27 12.67 13.04
N ARG A 291 43.09 13.87 13.61
CA ARG A 291 44.03 15.01 13.45
C ARG A 291 45.22 14.94 14.43
N LEU A 292 45.24 13.99 15.36
CA LEU A 292 46.35 13.79 16.30
C LEU A 292 47.43 12.89 15.66
N PRO A 293 48.72 13.29 15.64
CA PRO A 293 49.80 12.43 15.16
C PRO A 293 49.95 11.21 16.06
N ALA A 294 50.09 10.02 15.47
CA ALA A 294 50.05 8.70 16.10
C ALA A 294 51.23 8.36 17.04
N GLY A 295 51.71 9.29 17.85
CA GLY A 295 52.89 9.09 18.70
C GLY A 295 53.01 9.95 19.96
N SER A 296 52.02 10.76 20.32
CA SER A 296 52.12 11.65 21.49
C SER A 296 51.45 11.07 22.75
N HIS A 297 52.10 10.11 23.41
CA HIS A 297 51.67 9.63 24.73
C HIS A 297 52.05 10.56 25.90
N THR A 298 52.50 11.79 25.61
CA THR A 298 53.00 12.74 26.64
C THR A 298 52.56 14.18 26.37
N LEU A 299 51.31 14.40 25.99
CA LEU A 299 50.73 15.75 26.08
C LEU A 299 49.99 15.85 27.41
N THR A 300 50.45 16.81 28.21
CA THR A 300 50.01 17.08 29.57
C THR A 300 48.49 17.17 29.66
N GLN A 301 47.95 16.76 30.80
CA GLN A 301 46.54 16.72 31.22
C GLN A 301 45.71 18.02 31.00
N TYR A 302 46.31 19.07 30.43
CA TYR A 302 45.72 20.39 30.18
C TYR A 302 45.73 20.83 28.70
N GLU A 303 46.37 20.09 27.79
CA GLU A 303 46.33 20.41 26.36
C GLU A 303 45.07 19.78 25.76
N ALA A 304 44.03 20.61 25.64
CA ALA A 304 42.84 20.27 24.90
C ALA A 304 43.22 19.73 23.52
N SER A 305 42.67 18.57 23.14
CA SER A 305 42.67 18.07 21.76
C SER A 305 42.47 19.27 20.81
N PRO A 306 43.24 19.42 19.73
CA PRO A 306 43.14 20.54 18.79
C PRO A 306 41.85 20.41 17.97
N MET A 307 40.73 20.64 18.64
CA MET A 307 39.41 20.75 18.08
C MET A 307 39.09 22.23 18.04
N ASP A 308 38.64 22.70 16.89
CA ASP A 308 38.22 24.09 16.75
C ASP A 308 37.15 24.40 17.82
N VAL A 309 37.25 25.56 18.47
CA VAL A 309 36.33 25.93 19.58
C VAL A 309 34.87 25.90 19.11
N ALA A 310 34.65 26.16 17.82
CA ALA A 310 33.35 26.03 17.17
C ALA A 310 32.88 24.55 17.05
N GLU A 311 33.75 23.63 16.65
CA GLU A 311 33.44 22.18 16.58
C GLU A 311 33.16 21.62 17.98
N ALA A 312 33.86 22.11 19.01
CA ALA A 312 33.62 21.74 20.41
C ALA A 312 32.27 22.25 20.94
N GLY A 313 31.91 23.49 20.62
CA GLY A 313 30.60 24.05 20.93
C GLY A 313 29.46 23.27 20.27
N ASP A 314 29.61 22.88 19.00
CA ASP A 314 28.56 22.14 18.27
C ASP A 314 28.35 20.73 18.86
N VAL A 315 29.43 20.03 19.23
CA VAL A 315 29.32 18.72 19.90
C VAL A 315 28.58 18.85 21.23
N VAL A 316 28.94 19.82 22.07
CA VAL A 316 28.28 20.04 23.37
C VAL A 316 26.80 20.37 23.19
N PHE A 317 26.46 21.24 22.24
CA PHE A 317 25.08 21.61 21.94
C PHE A 317 24.25 20.40 21.46
N ARG A 318 24.78 19.60 20.52
CA ARG A 318 24.09 18.40 20.01
C ARG A 318 23.89 17.37 21.11
N VAL A 319 24.87 17.18 21.99
CA VAL A 319 24.77 16.24 23.12
C VAL A 319 23.71 16.71 24.13
N GLN A 320 23.65 18.02 24.45
CA GLN A 320 22.59 18.55 25.31
C GLN A 320 21.20 18.43 24.69
N ARG A 321 21.08 18.67 23.38
CA ARG A 321 19.84 18.47 22.63
C ARG A 321 19.41 16.99 22.61
N LEU A 322 20.38 16.08 22.49
CA LEU A 322 20.15 14.64 22.55
C LEU A 322 19.72 14.20 23.95
N ARG A 323 20.30 14.80 24.99
CA ARG A 323 19.93 14.57 26.40
C ARG A 323 18.50 15.03 26.69
N SER A 324 18.10 16.21 26.24
CA SER A 324 16.74 16.74 26.46
C SER A 324 15.69 15.94 25.70
N LYS A 325 15.93 15.61 24.42
CA LYS A 325 15.08 14.70 23.65
C LYS A 325 15.03 13.31 24.28
N GLY A 326 16.20 12.73 24.59
CA GLY A 326 16.33 11.40 25.17
C GLY A 326 15.63 11.26 26.51
N ALA A 327 15.64 12.29 27.36
CA ALA A 327 14.93 12.28 28.65
C ALA A 327 13.40 12.17 28.50
N HIS A 328 12.83 12.71 27.42
CA HIS A 328 11.40 12.63 27.14
C HIS A 328 10.98 11.30 26.50
N TRP A 329 11.82 10.73 25.62
CA TRP A 329 11.48 9.55 24.83
C TRP A 329 11.93 8.22 25.45
N LEU A 330 13.05 8.19 26.18
CA LEU A 330 13.61 6.96 26.75
C LEU A 330 12.96 6.65 28.10
N ARG A 331 12.65 5.37 28.35
CA ARG A 331 12.10 4.86 29.63
C ARG A 331 12.99 3.77 30.23
N GLY A 332 12.88 3.57 31.55
CA GLY A 332 13.54 2.46 32.27
C GLY A 332 15.06 2.54 32.33
N TRP A 333 15.72 1.38 32.26
CA TRP A 333 17.17 1.24 32.35
C TRP A 333 17.91 1.94 31.20
N LEU A 334 17.36 1.89 29.98
CA LEU A 334 17.97 2.53 28.80
C LEU A 334 18.08 4.05 28.94
N ARG A 335 17.09 4.69 29.59
CA ARG A 335 17.16 6.13 29.89
C ARG A 335 18.35 6.44 30.78
N ASN A 336 18.53 5.69 31.86
CA ASN A 336 19.60 5.94 32.81
C ASN A 336 20.97 5.67 32.17
N ASP A 337 21.11 4.57 31.42
CA ASP A 337 22.37 4.19 30.75
C ASP A 337 22.77 5.21 29.65
N VAL A 338 21.82 5.61 28.79
CA VAL A 338 22.08 6.60 27.73
C VAL A 338 22.31 7.99 28.29
N LEU A 339 21.53 8.44 29.28
CA LEU A 339 21.76 9.75 29.90
C LEU A 339 23.09 9.79 30.68
N HIS A 340 23.51 8.66 31.26
CA HIS A 340 24.80 8.54 31.92
C HIS A 340 25.95 8.62 30.91
N GLY A 341 25.91 7.86 29.81
CA GLY A 341 26.94 7.96 28.78
C GLY A 341 26.97 9.31 28.06
N LEU A 342 25.83 9.98 27.87
CA LEU A 342 25.80 11.36 27.35
C LEU A 342 26.34 12.38 28.35
N HIS A 343 26.21 12.12 29.65
CA HIS A 343 26.81 12.96 30.69
C HIS A 343 28.33 12.80 30.70
N GLU A 344 28.83 11.56 30.60
CA GLU A 344 30.24 11.23 30.49
C GLU A 344 30.88 11.86 29.24
N LEU A 345 30.14 11.90 28.12
CA LEU A 345 30.60 12.56 26.89
C LEU A 345 30.68 14.09 26.99
N LEU A 346 29.94 14.70 27.94
CA LEU A 346 29.93 16.14 28.20
C LEU A 346 30.99 16.56 29.24
N ASP A 347 31.51 15.61 30.02
CA ASP A 347 32.50 15.88 31.06
C ASP A 347 33.87 16.17 30.42
N SER A 348 34.09 17.44 30.14
CA SER A 348 35.16 17.95 29.28
C SER A 348 36.54 17.96 29.94
N GLY A 349 36.64 17.66 31.25
CA GLY A 349 37.87 17.80 32.03
C GLY A 349 38.80 16.59 32.08
N ARG A 350 38.39 15.41 31.56
CA ARG A 350 39.14 14.15 31.77
C ARG A 350 39.40 13.28 30.54
N LEU A 351 38.68 13.50 29.43
CA LEU A 351 38.63 12.56 28.32
C LEU A 351 39.17 13.17 27.01
N ASP A 352 40.11 12.46 26.38
CA ASP A 352 40.66 12.76 25.05
C ASP A 352 39.62 12.50 23.94
N ALA A 353 39.78 13.12 22.77
CA ALA A 353 38.83 13.00 21.65
C ALA A 353 38.66 11.55 21.18
N THR A 354 39.72 10.75 21.25
CA THR A 354 39.71 9.31 20.96
C THR A 354 38.80 8.54 21.93
N GLN A 355 38.87 8.85 23.22
CA GLN A 355 38.05 8.24 24.27
C GLN A 355 36.57 8.64 24.13
N ARG A 356 36.28 9.89 23.78
CA ARG A 356 34.91 10.37 23.52
C ARG A 356 34.28 9.65 22.32
N ALA A 357 35.05 9.42 21.25
CA ALA A 357 34.60 8.67 20.09
C ALA A 357 34.28 7.20 20.46
N GLN A 358 35.12 6.58 21.30
CA GLN A 358 34.86 5.22 21.79
C GLN A 358 33.57 5.11 22.61
N ILE A 359 33.29 6.09 23.49
CA ILE A 359 32.05 6.17 24.28
C ILE A 359 30.83 6.34 23.35
N ALA A 360 30.91 7.24 22.36
CA ALA A 360 29.85 7.40 21.36
C ALA A 360 29.57 6.10 20.58
N SER A 361 30.62 5.38 20.17
CA SER A 361 30.51 4.08 19.48
C SER A 361 29.88 3.00 20.35
N ALA A 362 30.15 3.02 21.67
CA ALA A 362 29.59 2.08 22.62
C ALA A 362 28.10 2.36 22.84
N LEU A 363 27.71 3.64 22.93
CA LEU A 363 26.31 4.05 23.00
C LEU A 363 25.53 3.66 21.74
N LEU A 364 26.11 3.83 20.55
CA LEU A 364 25.50 3.43 19.28
C LEU A 364 25.26 1.92 19.19
N ARG A 365 26.23 1.11 19.64
CA ARG A 365 26.08 -0.35 19.70
C ARG A 365 24.96 -0.78 20.66
N ARG A 366 24.82 -0.10 21.80
CA ARG A 366 23.75 -0.36 22.77
C ARG A 366 22.37 0.03 22.24
N LEU A 367 22.27 1.20 21.59
CA LEU A 367 21.06 1.65 20.90
C LEU A 367 20.66 0.76 19.72
N GLY A 368 21.64 0.14 19.05
CA GLY A 368 21.43 -0.78 17.94
C GLY A 368 21.04 -2.21 18.34
N ASN A 369 21.16 -2.58 19.62
CA ASN A 369 20.84 -3.92 20.08
C ASN A 369 19.31 -4.08 20.25
N VAL A 370 18.67 -4.56 19.19
CA VAL A 370 17.21 -4.72 19.02
C VAL A 370 16.56 -5.50 20.19
N ASN A 371 17.32 -6.40 20.83
CA ASN A 371 16.82 -7.23 21.93
C ASN A 371 16.58 -6.44 23.24
N ALA A 372 17.30 -5.34 23.47
CA ALA A 372 17.08 -4.46 24.63
C ALA A 372 15.88 -3.52 24.43
N LEU A 373 15.49 -3.27 23.17
CA LEU A 373 14.36 -2.43 22.81
C LEU A 373 13.02 -3.19 22.88
N PHE A 374 13.03 -4.49 22.59
CA PHE A 374 11.84 -5.34 22.62
C PHE A 374 11.28 -5.58 24.03
N HIS A 375 12.09 -5.41 25.08
CA HIS A 375 11.64 -5.60 26.46
C HIS A 375 10.84 -4.41 27.03
N HIS A 376 10.72 -3.30 26.29
CA HIS A 376 10.17 -2.04 26.81
C HIS A 376 9.08 -1.39 25.94
N TRP A 377 8.74 -2.03 24.82
CA TRP A 377 7.47 -1.88 24.11
C TRP A 377 6.60 -3.08 24.42
#